data_AF-A0A2R6G2Q4-F1
#
_entry.id   AF-A0A2R6G2Q4-F1
#
_cell.length_a   1.000
_cell.length_b   1.000
_cell.length_c   1.000
_cell.angle_alpha   90.00
_cell.angle_beta   90.00
_cell.angle_gamma   90.00
#
_symmetry.space_group_name_H-M   'P 1'
#
loop_
_entity.id
_entity.type
_entity.pdbx_description
1 polymer ?
#
loop_
_entity_poly.entity_id
_entity_poly.type
_entity_poly.pdbx_seq_one_letter_code
_entity_poly.pdbx_strand_id
1 'polypeptide(L)'
;QPEGPCPPTAQAAWQAAEVAGENVARALHGQPLTSWTHEDKGTLVSVGEKAVAHDVVNVPINTFGGPAAKFLKKAVAARWIRDIAGSSQAARAWPDM
;
A
#
# COMPACT_ATOMS: atom_id res chain seq x y z
N GLN A 1 -6.96 -14.99 10.54
CA GLN A 1 -6.62 -14.84 9.12
C GLN A 1 -7.53 -15.76 8.32
N PRO A 2 -8.00 -15.38 7.12
CA PRO A 2 -8.68 -16.34 6.24
C PRO A 2 -7.73 -17.52 5.97
N GLU A 3 -8.27 -18.73 5.79
CA GLU A 3 -7.45 -19.93 5.61
C GLU A 3 -6.62 -19.88 4.32
N GLY A 4 -5.30 -20.02 4.43
CA GLY A 4 -4.37 -20.05 3.31
C GLY A 4 -3.13 -19.18 3.50
N PRO A 5 -2.10 -19.33 2.65
CA PRO A 5 -0.94 -18.44 2.66
C PRO A 5 -1.38 -16.99 2.35
N CYS A 6 -0.65 -16.02 2.92
CA CYS A 6 -0.86 -14.60 2.62
C CYS A 6 -0.81 -14.36 1.10
N PRO A 7 -1.73 -13.56 0.52
CA PRO A 7 -1.77 -13.35 -0.92
C PRO A 7 -0.45 -12.74 -1.43
N PRO A 8 0.06 -13.16 -2.60
CA PRO A 8 1.33 -12.71 -3.15
C PRO A 8 1.21 -11.32 -3.78
N THR A 9 0.89 -10.31 -2.97
CA THR A 9 0.69 -8.91 -3.39
C THR A 9 1.84 -8.03 -2.96
N ALA A 10 2.03 -6.91 -3.68
CA ALA A 10 2.99 -5.88 -3.28
C ALA A 10 2.69 -5.37 -1.85
N GLN A 11 1.41 -5.20 -1.52
CA GLN A 11 1.00 -4.77 -0.17
C GLN A 11 1.48 -5.74 0.91
N ALA A 12 1.27 -7.04 0.73
CA ALA A 12 1.74 -8.05 1.68
C ALA A 12 3.27 -8.04 1.82
N ALA A 13 3.98 -7.96 0.69
CA ALA A 13 5.44 -7.91 0.67
C ALA A 13 6.00 -6.70 1.44
N TRP A 14 5.42 -5.52 1.24
CA TRP A 14 5.85 -4.29 1.93
C TRP A 14 5.59 -4.34 3.43
N GLN A 15 4.43 -4.83 3.88
CA GLN A 15 4.13 -4.97 5.30
C GLN A 15 5.07 -5.98 5.99
N ALA A 16 5.34 -7.10 5.32
CA ALA A 16 6.26 -8.11 5.85
C ALA A 16 7.70 -7.57 5.92
N ALA A 17 8.13 -6.77 4.94
CA ALA A 17 9.47 -6.18 4.88
C ALA A 17 9.75 -5.21 6.04
N GLU A 18 8.76 -4.41 6.46
CA GLU A 18 8.89 -3.49 7.59
C GLU A 18 9.20 -4.25 8.89
N VAL A 19 8.40 -5.29 9.19
CA VAL A 19 8.62 -6.14 10.37
C VAL A 19 9.93 -6.92 10.27
N ALA A 20 10.27 -7.44 9.09
CA ALA A 20 11.52 -8.17 8.87
C ALA A 20 12.74 -7.27 9.10
N GLY A 21 12.74 -6.04 8.57
CA GLY A 21 13.82 -5.08 8.76
C GLY A 21 13.99 -4.66 10.22
N GLU A 22 12.89 -4.40 10.92
CA GLU A 22 12.92 -4.10 12.35
C GLU A 22 13.49 -5.28 13.15
N ASN A 23 13.08 -6.51 12.82
CA ASN A 23 13.55 -7.71 13.48
C ASN A 23 15.05 -7.99 13.27
N VAL A 24 15.63 -7.60 12.13
CA VAL A 24 17.10 -7.66 11.94
C VAL A 24 17.79 -6.76 12.97
N ALA A 25 17.33 -5.52 13.13
CA ALA A 25 17.89 -4.61 14.14
C ALA A 25 17.67 -5.14 15.56
N ARG A 26 16.48 -5.64 15.89
CA ARG A 26 16.18 -6.24 17.20
C ARG A 26 17.11 -7.42 17.52
N ALA A 27 17.32 -8.31 16.55
CA ALA A 27 18.21 -9.46 16.71
C ALA A 27 19.65 -9.03 17.02
N LEU A 28 20.16 -8.00 16.35
CA LEU A 28 21.50 -7.44 16.61
C LEU A 28 21.63 -6.85 18.03
N HIS A 29 20.53 -6.39 18.61
CA HIS A 29 20.49 -5.80 19.95
C HIS A 29 20.00 -6.76 21.05
N GLY A 30 19.81 -8.05 20.75
CA GLY A 30 19.32 -9.04 21.72
C GLY A 30 17.88 -8.78 22.18
N GLN A 31 17.08 -8.09 21.38
CA GLN A 31 15.70 -7.75 21.67
C GLN A 31 14.74 -8.83 21.14
N PRO A 32 13.56 -9.03 21.76
CA PRO A 32 12.56 -9.98 21.29
C PRO A 32 12.02 -9.61 19.90
N LEU A 33 11.81 -10.61 19.04
CA LEU A 33 11.26 -10.40 17.70
C LEU A 33 9.75 -10.10 17.75
N THR A 34 9.25 -9.35 16.77
CA THR A 34 7.82 -9.15 16.58
C THR A 34 7.27 -10.05 15.48
N SER A 35 6.00 -10.45 15.64
CA SER A 35 5.27 -11.16 14.60
C SER A 35 4.64 -10.18 13.62
N TRP A 36 4.68 -10.55 12.34
CA TRP A 36 3.92 -9.87 11.30
C TRP A 36 2.56 -10.53 11.13
N THR A 37 1.51 -9.73 10.96
CA THR A 37 0.18 -10.17 10.54
C THR A 37 -0.24 -9.37 9.32
N HIS A 38 -0.69 -10.06 8.27
CA HIS A 38 -1.23 -9.38 7.09
C HIS A 38 -2.47 -8.56 7.44
N GLU A 39 -2.41 -7.27 7.14
CA GLU A 39 -3.53 -6.34 7.22
C GLU A 39 -3.97 -6.01 5.80
N ASP A 40 -5.15 -6.45 5.38
CA ASP A 40 -5.71 -6.07 4.08
C ASP A 40 -6.17 -4.61 4.13
N LYS A 41 -5.78 -3.82 3.11
CA LYS A 41 -6.05 -2.38 3.01
C LYS A 41 -6.92 -2.08 1.79
N GLY A 42 -7.35 -3.11 1.08
CA GLY A 42 -8.04 -3.01 -0.20
C GLY A 42 -7.08 -2.91 -1.37
N THR A 43 -7.55 -3.33 -2.53
CA THR A 43 -6.80 -3.26 -3.79
C THR A 43 -7.58 -2.45 -4.83
N LEU A 44 -6.88 -1.57 -5.53
CA LEU A 44 -7.42 -0.85 -6.68
C LEU A 44 -6.99 -1.56 -7.97
N VAL A 45 -7.96 -1.93 -8.81
CA VAL A 45 -7.71 -2.54 -10.11
C VAL A 45 -8.09 -1.53 -11.21
N SER A 46 -7.13 -1.21 -12.08
CA SER A 46 -7.37 -0.34 -13.23
C SER A 46 -8.00 -1.12 -14.39
N VAL A 47 -9.01 -0.56 -15.03
CA VAL A 47 -9.67 -1.09 -16.24
C VAL A 47 -9.73 0.04 -17.29
N GLY A 48 -8.65 0.19 -18.08
CA GLY A 48 -8.50 1.31 -19.01
C GLY A 48 -8.45 2.66 -18.29
N GLU A 49 -9.27 3.63 -18.71
CA GLU A 49 -9.43 4.94 -18.03
C GLU A 49 -10.37 4.90 -16.81
N LYS A 50 -10.88 3.71 -16.46
CA LYS A 50 -11.75 3.49 -15.30
C LYS A 50 -10.98 2.74 -14.22
N ALA A 51 -11.31 2.97 -12.96
CA ALA A 51 -10.73 2.25 -11.82
C ALA A 51 -11.86 1.62 -11.00
N VAL A 52 -11.73 0.34 -10.70
CA VAL A 52 -12.62 -0.36 -9.78
C VAL A 52 -11.92 -0.44 -8.43
N ALA A 53 -12.57 0.08 -7.39
CA ALA A 53 -12.06 0.04 -6.04
C ALA A 53 -12.74 -1.08 -5.29
N HIS A 54 -11.96 -1.99 -4.71
CA HIS A 54 -12.49 -3.07 -3.90
C HIS A 54 -11.89 -2.98 -2.50
N ASP A 55 -12.78 -2.86 -1.50
CA ASP A 55 -12.47 -2.86 -0.07
C ASP A 55 -11.37 -1.89 0.37
N VAL A 56 -11.30 -0.71 -0.27
CA VAL A 56 -10.38 0.35 0.15
C VAL A 56 -10.90 0.99 1.44
N VAL A 57 -10.11 0.86 2.51
CA VAL A 57 -10.43 1.44 3.82
C VAL A 57 -10.74 2.94 3.68
N ASN A 58 -11.91 3.36 4.19
CA ASN A 58 -12.44 4.74 4.15
C ASN A 58 -12.88 5.29 2.77
N VAL A 59 -13.10 4.45 1.75
CA VAL A 59 -13.65 4.90 0.45
C VAL A 59 -14.99 4.20 0.16
N PRO A 60 -16.15 4.87 0.28
CA PRO A 60 -17.47 4.25 0.17
C PRO A 60 -17.93 4.00 -1.28
N ILE A 61 -17.03 3.98 -2.26
CA ILE A 61 -17.38 3.92 -3.68
C ILE A 61 -16.58 2.81 -4.35
N ASN A 62 -17.28 1.85 -4.94
CA ASN A 62 -16.70 0.62 -5.49
C ASN A 62 -16.22 0.76 -6.94
N THR A 63 -16.59 1.83 -7.65
CA THR A 63 -16.20 2.04 -9.05
C THR A 63 -16.13 3.53 -9.37
N PHE A 64 -15.00 3.96 -9.96
CA PHE A 64 -14.77 5.32 -10.40
C PHE A 64 -14.41 5.33 -11.89
N GLY A 65 -14.96 6.27 -12.65
CA GLY A 65 -14.54 6.55 -14.03
C GLY A 65 -14.02 7.98 -14.18
N GLY A 66 -13.25 8.24 -15.23
CA GLY A 66 -12.89 9.60 -15.63
C GLY A 66 -11.96 10.33 -14.64
N PRO A 67 -12.09 11.66 -14.50
CA PRO A 67 -11.15 12.48 -13.72
C PRO A 67 -10.99 12.06 -12.25
N ALA A 68 -12.07 11.57 -11.62
CA ALA A 68 -12.04 11.09 -10.24
C ALA A 68 -11.21 9.81 -10.07
N ALA A 69 -11.29 8.88 -11.03
CA ALA A 69 -10.47 7.67 -11.04
C ALA A 69 -8.98 8.00 -11.22
N LYS A 70 -8.68 8.94 -12.12
CA LYS A 70 -7.30 9.42 -12.34
C LYS A 70 -6.74 10.09 -11.09
N PHE A 71 -7.53 10.92 -10.40
CA PHE A 71 -7.11 11.56 -9.15
C PHE A 71 -6.85 10.55 -8.03
N LEU A 72 -7.75 9.57 -7.82
CA LEU A 72 -7.56 8.55 -6.79
C LEU A 72 -6.30 7.72 -7.05
N LYS A 73 -6.05 7.36 -8.32
CA LYS A 73 -4.81 6.66 -8.72
C LYS A 73 -3.57 7.48 -8.36
N LYS A 74 -3.55 8.77 -8.71
CA LYS A 74 -2.45 9.68 -8.33
C LYS A 74 -2.30 9.77 -6.82
N ALA A 75 -3.40 9.90 -6.07
CA ALA A 75 -3.40 10.00 -4.61
C ALA A 75 -2.79 8.75 -3.95
N VAL A 76 -3.17 7.56 -4.40
CA VAL A 76 -2.58 6.31 -3.89
C VAL A 76 -1.10 6.23 -4.24
N ALA A 77 -0.72 6.51 -5.49
CA ALA A 77 0.69 6.49 -5.89
C ALA A 77 1.54 7.51 -5.10
N ALA A 78 1.03 8.71 -4.85
CA ALA A 78 1.69 9.71 -4.03
C ALA A 78 1.81 9.30 -2.56
N ARG A 79 0.80 8.63 -1.99
CA ARG A 79 0.88 8.04 -0.66
C ARG A 79 2.02 7.02 -0.58
N TRP A 80 2.14 6.13 -1.57
CA TRP A 80 3.24 5.16 -1.63
C TRP A 80 4.61 5.82 -1.73
N ILE A 81 4.77 6.85 -2.57
CA ILE A 81 6.03 7.59 -2.66
C ILE A 81 6.35 8.30 -1.34
N ARG A 82 5.36 8.89 -0.68
CA ARG A 82 5.55 9.53 0.62
C ARG A 82 6.07 8.53 1.66
N ASP A 83 5.48 7.34 1.68
CA ASP A 83 5.81 6.33 2.67
C ASP A 83 7.24 5.76 2.45
N ILE A 84 7.77 5.78 1.22
CA ILE A 84 9.13 5.28 0.90
C ILE A 84 10.19 6.40 0.93
N ALA A 85 9.88 7.54 0.32
CA ALA A 85 10.86 8.57 -0.05
C ALA A 85 10.59 9.93 0.62
N GLY A 86 9.55 10.02 1.44
CA GLY A 86 9.18 11.25 2.13
C GLY A 86 8.26 12.18 1.32
N SER A 87 7.73 13.19 2.01
CA SER A 87 6.70 14.11 1.47
C SER A 87 7.19 14.98 0.31
N SER A 88 8.47 15.39 0.30
CA SER A 88 9.03 16.22 -0.77
C SER A 88 9.07 15.47 -2.11
N GLN A 89 9.36 14.18 -2.07
CA GLN A 89 9.48 13.31 -3.24
C GLN A 89 8.10 12.98 -3.80
N ALA A 90 7.13 12.74 -2.91
CA ALA A 90 5.73 12.58 -3.30
C ALA A 90 5.18 13.84 -4.01
N ALA A 91 5.50 15.03 -3.48
CA ALA A 91 5.09 16.29 -4.10
C ALA A 91 5.74 16.51 -5.48
N ARG A 92 7.02 16.13 -5.64
CA ARG A 92 7.73 16.23 -6.93
C ARG A 92 7.20 15.28 -7.99
N ALA A 93 6.78 14.08 -7.62
CA ALA A 93 6.28 13.09 -8.58
C ALA A 93 4.83 13.36 -9.04
N TRP A 94 4.04 14.14 -8.28
CA TRP A 94 2.62 14.39 -8.56
C TRP A 94 2.30 14.94 -9.98
N PRO A 95 3.05 15.92 -10.53
CA PRO A 95 2.77 16.47 -11.86
C PRO A 95 2.97 15.46 -12.99
N ASP A 96 3.88 14.50 -12.81
CA ASP A 96 4.31 13.53 -13.83
C ASP A 96 3.47 12.23 -13.85
N MET A 97 2.53 12.09 -12.91
CA MET A 97 1.59 10.96 -12.82
C MET A 97 0.33 11.14 -13.69
#